data_AF-A0A961RAI8-F1
#
_entry.id   AF-A0A961RAI8-F1
#
_cell.length_a   1.000
_cell.length_b   1.000
_cell.length_c   1.000
_cell.angle_alpha   90.00
_cell.angle_beta   90.00
_cell.angle_gamma   90.00
#
_symmetry.space_group_name_H-M   'P 1'
#
loop_
_entity.id
_entity.type
_entity.pdbx_description
1 polymer ?
#
loop_
_entity_poly.entity_id
_entity_poly.type
_entity_poly.pdbx_seq_one_letter_code
_entity_poly.pdbx_strand_id
1 'polypeptide(L)'
;TPQDLALIDARKGINMFRKVEVPVLGLVENMSFFVCPDCGGRHDIFGHGGARDEAVRIGADFLGEIPLHMSIRELSDGGTPVVVADAGSPQAAAYRKAADKVATKLANAGNGNRSPSIVFE
;
A
#
# COMPACT_ATOMS: atom_id res chain seq x y z
N THR A 1 7.06 2.40 -2.99
CA THR A 1 7.66 3.67 -3.44
C THR A 1 7.85 3.60 -4.94
N PRO A 2 7.61 4.69 -5.70
CA PRO A 2 7.64 4.69 -7.17
C PRO A 2 9.03 4.44 -7.79
N GLN A 3 10.10 4.49 -7.00
CA GLN A 3 11.48 4.28 -7.45
C GLN A 3 11.72 2.90 -8.10
N ASP A 4 12.52 2.88 -9.16
CA ASP A 4 12.86 1.66 -9.90
C ASP A 4 13.45 0.55 -9.01
N LEU A 5 14.34 0.91 -8.08
CA LEU A 5 14.95 -0.06 -7.17
C LEU A 5 13.89 -0.73 -6.26
N ALA A 6 12.96 0.06 -5.72
CA ALA A 6 11.86 -0.47 -4.92
C ALA A 6 10.93 -1.38 -5.73
N LEU A 7 10.71 -1.07 -7.02
CA LEU A 7 9.92 -1.92 -7.92
C LEU A 7 10.63 -3.24 -8.22
N ILE A 8 11.97 -3.25 -8.37
CA ILE A 8 12.73 -4.49 -8.56
C ILE A 8 12.53 -5.44 -7.38
N ASP A 9 12.55 -4.92 -6.15
CA ASP A 9 12.35 -5.75 -4.96
C ASP A 9 10.90 -6.19 -4.80
N ALA A 10 9.93 -5.32 -5.13
CA ALA A 10 8.51 -5.71 -5.18
C ALA A 10 8.28 -6.89 -6.14
N ARG A 11 8.90 -6.87 -7.34
CA ARG A 11 8.82 -7.99 -8.31
C ARG A 11 9.37 -9.29 -7.74
N LYS A 12 10.51 -9.23 -7.05
CA LYS A 12 11.10 -10.41 -6.40
C LYS A 12 10.15 -10.98 -5.35
N GLY A 13 9.57 -10.12 -4.50
CA GLY A 13 8.59 -10.52 -3.48
C GLY A 13 7.35 -11.16 -4.08
N ILE A 14 6.79 -10.58 -5.14
CA ILE A 14 5.64 -11.12 -5.87
C ILE A 14 5.96 -12.50 -6.47
N ASN A 15 7.12 -12.65 -7.09
CA ASN A 15 7.55 -13.94 -7.64
C ASN A 15 7.76 -14.99 -6.53
N MET A 16 8.24 -14.58 -5.35
CA MET A 16 8.34 -15.44 -4.19
C MET A 16 6.95 -15.89 -3.72
N PHE A 17 6.00 -14.97 -3.55
CA PHE A 17 4.63 -15.32 -3.15
C PHE A 17 3.94 -16.26 -4.13
N ARG A 18 4.15 -16.08 -5.44
CA ARG A 18 3.66 -17.01 -6.46
C ARG A 18 4.24 -18.43 -6.30
N LYS A 19 5.52 -18.55 -5.95
CA LYS A 19 6.18 -19.86 -5.74
C LYS A 19 5.68 -20.60 -4.52
N VAL A 20 5.21 -19.88 -3.49
CA VAL A 20 4.64 -20.47 -2.27
C VAL A 20 3.11 -20.40 -2.24
N GLU A 21 2.48 -20.18 -3.41
CA GLU A 21 1.03 -20.16 -3.59
C GLU A 21 0.29 -19.14 -2.70
N VAL A 22 0.98 -18.07 -2.29
CA VAL A 22 0.38 -16.98 -1.51
C VAL A 22 -0.24 -15.96 -2.47
N PRO A 23 -1.56 -15.68 -2.36
CA PRO A 23 -2.23 -14.74 -3.24
C PRO A 23 -1.81 -13.30 -2.96
N VAL A 24 -1.42 -12.57 -4.01
CA VAL A 24 -1.13 -11.13 -3.94
C VAL A 24 -2.44 -10.36 -4.13
N LEU A 25 -2.90 -9.67 -3.08
CA LEU A 25 -4.13 -8.89 -3.15
C LEU A 25 -3.99 -7.64 -4.02
N GLY A 26 -2.82 -7.02 -4.03
CA GLY A 26 -2.53 -5.84 -4.84
C GLY A 26 -1.32 -5.07 -4.34
N LEU A 27 -1.04 -3.93 -4.96
CA LEU A 27 0.10 -3.06 -4.69
C LEU A 27 -0.37 -1.71 -4.15
N VAL A 28 0.37 -1.20 -3.17
CA VAL A 28 0.22 0.16 -2.64
C VAL A 28 1.47 0.96 -3.00
N GLU A 29 1.30 2.15 -3.57
CA GLU A 29 2.39 3.08 -3.78
C GLU A 29 2.60 3.94 -2.53
N ASN A 30 3.54 3.55 -1.67
CA ASN A 30 3.97 4.39 -0.56
C ASN A 30 4.85 5.57 -1.03
N MET A 31 4.83 6.68 -0.28
CA MET A 31 5.59 7.90 -0.58
C MET A 31 5.36 8.41 -2.02
N SER A 32 4.11 8.36 -2.46
CA SER A 32 3.68 8.62 -3.85
C SER A 32 3.81 10.08 -4.30
N PHE A 33 3.68 11.02 -3.37
CA PHE A 33 3.86 12.45 -3.58
C PHE A 33 3.99 13.17 -2.24
N PHE A 34 4.51 14.40 -2.26
CA PHE A 34 4.62 15.31 -1.13
C PHE A 34 3.87 16.60 -1.45
N VAL A 35 3.09 17.13 -0.50
CA VAL A 35 2.48 18.45 -0.64
C VAL A 35 3.26 19.42 0.22
N CYS A 36 3.86 20.43 -0.39
CA CYS A 36 4.63 21.43 0.31
C CYS A 36 3.70 22.28 1.19
N PRO A 37 3.94 22.36 2.52
CA PRO A 37 3.11 23.15 3.41
C PRO A 37 3.21 24.66 3.13
N ASP A 38 4.35 25.13 2.57
CA ASP A 38 4.61 26.55 2.38
C ASP A 38 4.04 27.10 1.06
N CYS A 39 4.00 26.28 0.00
CA CYS A 39 3.52 26.71 -1.33
C CYS A 39 2.28 25.96 -1.84
N GLY A 40 1.86 24.89 -1.16
CA GLY A 40 0.73 24.04 -1.57
C GLY A 40 1.01 23.18 -2.82
N GLY A 41 2.21 23.27 -3.39
CA GLY A 41 2.61 22.50 -4.56
C GLY A 41 2.73 21.01 -4.27
N ARG A 42 2.28 20.19 -5.22
CA ARG A 42 2.52 18.74 -5.22
C ARG A 42 3.87 18.44 -5.87
N HIS A 43 4.68 17.64 -5.20
CA HIS A 43 5.99 17.22 -5.64
C HIS A 43 6.11 15.70 -5.61
N ASP A 44 6.47 15.12 -6.75
CA ASP A 44 6.68 13.68 -6.88
C ASP A 44 8.18 13.37 -6.63
N ILE A 45 8.63 13.62 -5.39
CA ILE A 45 10.06 13.60 -4.97
C ILE A 45 10.77 12.28 -5.33
N PHE A 46 10.02 11.18 -5.36
CA PHE A 46 10.54 9.84 -5.63
C PHE A 46 10.06 9.27 -6.98
N GLY A 47 9.53 10.12 -7.86
CA GLY A 47 8.74 9.71 -9.02
C GLY A 47 7.27 9.47 -8.67
N HIS A 48 6.48 9.01 -9.62
CA HIS A 48 5.06 8.74 -9.44
C HIS A 48 4.57 7.63 -10.37
N GLY A 49 3.62 6.81 -9.92
CA GLY A 49 2.90 5.85 -10.75
C GLY A 49 3.64 4.52 -11.00
N GLY A 50 4.89 4.38 -10.58
CA GLY A 50 5.68 3.18 -10.79
C GLY A 50 5.02 1.89 -10.27
N ALA A 51 4.37 1.94 -9.10
CA ALA A 51 3.66 0.77 -8.56
C ALA A 51 2.32 0.50 -9.26
N ARG A 52 1.68 1.53 -9.82
CA ARG A 52 0.45 1.37 -10.62
C ARG A 52 0.75 0.66 -11.94
N ASP A 53 1.79 1.12 -12.64
CA ASP A 53 2.23 0.51 -13.89
C ASP A 53 2.72 -0.92 -13.65
N GLU A 54 3.43 -1.15 -12.55
CA GLU A 54 3.85 -2.48 -12.13
C GLU A 54 2.66 -3.40 -11.89
N ALA A 55 1.63 -2.93 -11.15
CA ALA A 55 0.42 -3.70 -10.88
C ALA A 55 -0.28 -4.15 -12.17
N VAL A 56 -0.43 -3.23 -13.14
CA VAL A 56 -0.98 -3.55 -14.47
C VAL A 56 -0.13 -4.63 -15.15
N ARG A 57 1.18 -4.46 -15.17
CA ARG A 57 2.09 -5.38 -15.87
C ARG A 57 2.05 -6.81 -15.33
N ILE A 58 1.86 -6.99 -14.03
CA ILE A 58 1.83 -8.31 -13.41
C ILE A 58 0.43 -8.89 -13.25
N GLY A 59 -0.61 -8.16 -13.66
CA GLY A 59 -2.01 -8.56 -13.48
C GLY A 59 -2.46 -8.56 -12.02
N ALA A 60 -1.99 -7.61 -11.22
CA ALA A 60 -2.41 -7.41 -9.83
C ALA A 60 -3.17 -6.08 -9.68
N ASP A 61 -3.94 -5.94 -8.59
CA ASP A 61 -4.71 -4.73 -8.36
C ASP A 61 -3.84 -3.59 -7.85
N PHE A 62 -4.18 -2.37 -8.25
CA PHE A 62 -3.64 -1.16 -7.63
C PHE A 62 -4.55 -0.68 -6.50
N LEU A 63 -4.07 -0.82 -5.26
CA LEU A 63 -4.84 -0.53 -4.06
C LEU A 63 -4.85 0.97 -3.76
N GLY A 64 -3.79 1.70 -4.06
CA GLY A 64 -3.80 3.14 -3.97
C GLY A 64 -2.44 3.74 -3.63
N GLU A 65 -2.48 5.01 -3.27
CA GLU A 65 -1.33 5.87 -3.08
C GLU A 65 -1.35 6.43 -1.67
N ILE A 66 -0.23 6.36 -0.98
CA ILE A 66 -0.04 6.97 0.33
C ILE A 66 0.94 8.14 0.15
N PRO A 67 0.58 9.37 0.57
CA PRO A 67 1.46 10.52 0.45
C PRO A 67 2.63 10.43 1.44
N LEU A 68 3.73 11.09 1.11
CA LEU A 68 4.79 11.39 2.06
C LEU A 68 4.34 12.59 2.91
N HIS A 69 4.03 12.36 4.18
CA HIS A 69 3.58 13.42 5.09
C HIS A 69 4.11 13.20 6.51
N MET A 70 4.54 14.28 7.16
CA MET A 70 5.17 14.22 8.49
C MET A 70 4.26 13.59 9.54
N SER A 71 2.97 13.96 9.54
CA SER A 71 2.00 13.38 10.49
C SER A 71 1.88 11.86 10.37
N ILE A 72 2.06 11.27 9.18
CA ILE A 72 2.03 9.80 9.04
C ILE A 72 3.17 9.19 9.83
N ARG A 73 4.39 9.72 9.68
CA ARG A 73 5.58 9.24 10.40
C ARG A 73 5.44 9.48 11.90
N GLU A 74 5.22 10.72 12.32
CA GLU A 74 5.25 11.11 13.73
C GLU A 74 4.16 10.41 14.56
N LEU A 75 2.93 10.33 14.03
CA LEU A 75 1.83 9.67 14.71
C LEU A 75 2.00 8.15 14.75
N SER A 76 2.56 7.55 13.69
CA SER A 76 2.84 6.11 13.68
C SER A 76 4.00 5.75 14.62
N ASP A 77 5.10 6.52 14.60
CA ASP A 77 6.23 6.37 15.52
C ASP A 77 5.78 6.56 16.98
N GLY A 78 4.84 7.49 17.22
CA GLY A 78 4.21 7.72 18.52
C GLY A 78 3.15 6.69 18.93
N GLY A 79 2.91 5.66 18.12
CA GLY A 79 2.00 4.55 18.44
C GLY A 79 0.51 4.84 18.27
N THR A 80 0.12 6.02 17.76
CA THR A 80 -1.28 6.38 17.47
C THR A 80 -1.42 6.81 16.01
N PRO A 81 -1.54 5.88 15.05
CA PRO A 81 -1.46 6.18 13.62
C PRO A 81 -2.47 7.23 13.15
N VAL A 82 -2.19 7.88 12.01
CA VAL A 82 -3.02 8.96 11.46
C VAL A 82 -4.50 8.59 11.28
N VAL A 83 -4.81 7.33 10.99
CA VAL A 83 -6.20 6.85 10.85
C VAL A 83 -7.00 6.89 12.16
N VAL A 84 -6.31 6.90 13.31
CA VAL A 84 -6.90 7.02 14.65
C VAL A 84 -6.79 8.46 15.14
N ALA A 85 -5.58 9.02 15.13
CA ALA A 85 -5.29 10.34 15.71
C ALA A 85 -5.91 11.50 14.91
N ASP A 86 -6.01 11.36 13.58
CA ASP A 86 -6.59 12.38 12.71
C ASP A 86 -7.40 11.71 11.60
N ALA A 87 -8.50 11.09 12.01
CA ALA A 87 -9.37 10.33 11.12
C ALA A 87 -9.97 11.20 10.00
N GLY A 88 -10.09 12.52 10.14
CA GLY A 88 -10.62 13.41 9.11
C GLY A 88 -9.64 13.75 8.00
N SER A 89 -8.35 13.49 8.21
CA SER A 89 -7.29 13.94 7.31
C SER A 89 -7.29 13.26 5.93
N PRO A 90 -6.77 13.94 4.89
CA PRO A 90 -6.52 13.33 3.57
C PRO A 90 -5.65 12.07 3.63
N GLN A 91 -4.68 12.04 4.54
CA GLN A 91 -3.74 10.94 4.76
C GLN A 91 -4.49 9.72 5.32
N ALA A 92 -5.34 9.92 6.33
CA ALA A 92 -6.19 8.86 6.86
C ALA A 92 -7.17 8.33 5.80
N ALA A 93 -7.72 9.22 4.97
CA ALA A 93 -8.58 8.83 3.86
C ALA A 93 -7.86 7.96 2.81
N ALA A 94 -6.58 8.23 2.54
CA ALA A 94 -5.77 7.43 1.62
C ALA A 94 -5.62 5.97 2.12
N TYR A 95 -5.30 5.79 3.41
CA TYR A 95 -5.23 4.47 4.03
C TYR A 95 -6.58 3.75 4.04
N ARG A 96 -7.67 4.44 4.41
CA ARG A 96 -9.01 3.83 4.40
C ARG A 96 -9.43 3.38 3.01
N LYS A 97 -9.22 4.20 1.98
CA LYS A 97 -9.50 3.82 0.58
C LYS A 97 -8.74 2.55 0.16
N ALA A 98 -7.46 2.43 0.54
CA ALA A 98 -6.69 1.23 0.26
C ALA A 98 -7.24 0.01 1.02
N ALA A 99 -7.59 0.19 2.30
CA ALA A 99 -8.20 -0.85 3.13
C ALA A 99 -9.57 -1.31 2.60
N ASP A 100 -10.41 -0.38 2.12
CA ASP A 100 -11.73 -0.69 1.57
C ASP A 100 -11.64 -1.59 0.33
N LYS A 101 -10.64 -1.35 -0.54
CA LYS A 101 -10.37 -2.22 -1.69
C LYS A 101 -9.91 -3.61 -1.25
N VAL A 102 -9.04 -3.69 -0.24
CA VAL A 102 -8.61 -4.98 0.34
C VAL A 102 -9.81 -5.72 0.92
N ALA A 103 -10.63 -5.05 1.74
CA ALA A 103 -11.83 -5.64 2.35
C ALA A 103 -12.82 -6.12 1.29
N THR A 104 -13.07 -5.32 0.25
CA THR A 104 -13.93 -5.70 -0.88
C THR A 104 -13.40 -6.95 -1.60
N LYS A 105 -12.09 -6.99 -1.85
CA LYS A 105 -11.46 -8.14 -2.51
C LYS A 105 -11.57 -9.41 -1.67
N LEU A 106 -11.35 -9.31 -0.37
CA LEU A 106 -11.49 -10.44 0.56
C LEU A 106 -12.95 -10.92 0.67
N ALA A 107 -13.91 -10.00 0.73
CA ALA A 107 -15.33 -10.34 0.75
C ALA A 107 -15.76 -11.10 -0.51
N ASN A 108 -15.22 -10.70 -1.67
CA ASN A 108 -15.50 -11.34 -2.96
C ASN A 108 -14.76 -12.67 -3.17
N ALA A 109 -13.65 -12.89 -2.45
CA ALA A 109 -12.85 -14.11 -2.60
C ALA A 109 -13.56 -15.37 -2.05
N GLY A 110 -14.62 -15.22 -1.24
CA GLY A 110 -15.33 -16.33 -0.60
C GLY A 110 -14.44 -17.15 0.35
N ASN A 111 -15.03 -18.04 1.15
CA ASN A 111 -14.33 -18.92 2.10
C ASN A 111 -13.44 -20.01 1.43
N GLY A 112 -12.97 -19.80 0.20
CA GLY A 112 -12.34 -20.81 -0.65
C GLY A 112 -10.91 -21.19 -0.27
N ASN A 113 -10.17 -20.36 0.47
CA ASN A 113 -8.85 -20.69 0.99
C ASN A 113 -8.87 -20.62 2.52
N ARG A 114 -8.94 -21.80 3.16
CA ARG A 114 -8.69 -21.93 4.60
C ARG A 114 -7.30 -21.35 4.88
N SER A 115 -7.21 -20.47 5.88
CA SER A 115 -5.91 -20.04 6.40
C SER A 115 -5.05 -21.27 6.71
N PRO A 116 -3.74 -21.26 6.38
CA PRO A 116 -2.86 -22.35 6.74
C PRO A 116 -2.90 -22.59 8.25
N SER A 117 -3.11 -23.83 8.68
CA SER A 117 -3.01 -24.19 10.08
C SER A 117 -1.53 -24.21 10.48
N ILE A 118 -1.14 -23.32 11.39
CA ILE A 118 0.18 -23.42 12.03
C ILE A 118 0.09 -24.57 13.03
N VAL A 119 0.76 -25.68 12.73
CA VAL A 119 0.88 -26.83 13.63
C VAL A 119 2.22 -26.72 14.34
N PHE A 120 2.21 -26.68 15.66
CA PHE A 120 3.41 -26.86 16.47
C PHE A 120 3.45 -28.33 16.88
N GLU A 121 4.55 -29.02 16.55
CA GLU A 121 4.85 -30.39 17.03
C GLU A 121 5.48 -30.34 18.43
#